data_AF-A0A9E2HBI7-F1
#
_entry.id   AF-A0A9E2HBI7-F1
#
_cell.length_a   1.000
_cell.length_b   1.000
_cell.length_c   1.000
_cell.angle_alpha   90.00
_cell.angle_beta   90.00
_cell.angle_gamma   90.00
#
_symmetry.space_group_name_H-M   'P 1'
#
loop_
_entity.id
_entity.type
_entity.pdbx_description
1 polymer ?
#
loop_
_entity_poly.entity_id
_entity_poly.type
_entity_poly.pdbx_seq_one_letter_code
_entity_poly.pdbx_strand_id
1 'polypeptide(L)' 'MGKMIKVRCDGPGKHVNTVDVEAVLETDVVLRSTGKGKGGRSIPKRLVLPCRECAVGKVIITRDMIEANLGAGKDD' A
#
# COMPACT_ATOMS: atom_id res chain seq x y z
N MET A 1 -10.98 9.55 -4.95
CA MET A 1 -10.63 10.15 -3.65
C MET A 1 -9.68 9.15 -3.00
N GLY A 2 -8.38 9.47 -2.99
CA GLY A 2 -7.35 8.51 -2.58
C GLY A 2 -7.53 8.04 -1.14
N LYS A 3 -7.27 6.75 -0.90
CA LYS A 3 -7.44 6.15 0.43
C LYS A 3 -6.14 6.26 1.21
N MET A 4 -6.06 7.29 2.05
CA MET A 4 -4.93 7.57 2.92
C MET A 4 -5.02 6.78 4.22
N ILE A 5 -4.01 5.98 4.53
CA ILE A 5 -3.90 5.25 5.79
C ILE A 5 -2.71 5.76 6.60
N LYS A 6 -2.82 5.70 7.93
CA LYS A 6 -1.71 5.98 8.83
C LYS A 6 -1.10 4.67 9.31
N VAL A 7 0.15 4.42 8.94
CA VAL A 7 0.87 3.19 9.31
C VAL A 7 2.16 3.57 10.02
N ARG A 8 2.42 2.88 11.14
CA ARG A 8 3.67 3.05 11.88
C ARG A 8 4.80 2.31 11.18
N CYS A 9 5.95 2.95 11.05
CA CYS A 9 7.13 2.27 10.58
C CYS A 9 7.63 1.26 11.62
N ASP A 10 8.30 0.21 11.16
CA ASP A 10 8.96 -0.81 12.00
C ASP A 10 10.30 -0.33 12.60
N GLY A 11 10.66 0.94 12.39
CA GLY A 11 11.87 1.54 12.95
C GLY A 11 11.76 1.81 14.46
N PRO A 12 12.90 2.10 15.14
CA PRO A 12 12.93 2.35 16.59
C PRO A 12 12.10 3.57 17.01
N GLY A 13 11.94 4.55 16.11
CA GLY A 13 11.10 5.73 16.34
C GLY A 13 9.60 5.50 16.17
N LYS A 14 9.16 4.35 15.61
CA LYS A 14 7.75 4.03 15.34
C LYS A 14 6.93 5.19 14.75
N HIS A 15 7.55 5.92 13.82
CA HIS A 15 7.02 7.09 13.13
C HIS A 15 5.71 6.80 12.40
N VAL A 16 4.75 7.72 12.47
CA VAL A 16 3.45 7.57 11.83
C VAL A 16 3.52 8.12 10.41
N ASN A 17 3.47 7.23 9.42
CA ASN A 17 3.51 7.60 8.02
C ASN A 17 2.10 7.58 7.43
N THR A 18 1.72 8.69 6.80
CA THR A 18 0.50 8.75 5.98
C THR A 18 0.83 8.25 4.58
N VAL A 19 0.21 7.15 4.18
CA VAL A 19 0.41 6.50 2.88
C VAL A 19 -0.90 6.51 2.12
N ASP A 20 -0.87 6.97 0.87
CA ASP A 20 -1.99 6.81 -0.04
C ASP A 20 -1.92 5.43 -0.70
N VAL A 21 -2.80 4.53 -0.27
CA VAL A 21 -2.78 3.14 -0.72
C VAL A 21 -3.20 3.03 -2.18
N GLU A 22 -4.12 3.88 -2.63
CA GLU A 22 -4.63 3.87 -4.00
C GLU A 22 -3.53 4.30 -4.99
N ALA A 23 -2.84 5.40 -4.71
CA ALA A 23 -1.72 5.88 -5.54
C ALA A 23 -0.52 4.92 -5.53
N VAL A 24 -0.21 4.33 -4.37
CA VAL A 24 0.89 3.35 -4.26
C VAL A 24 0.56 2.08 -5.02
N LEU A 25 -0.68 1.58 -4.93
CA LEU A 25 -1.11 0.43 -5.70
C LEU A 25 -1.12 0.70 -7.19
N GLU A 26 -1.60 1.87 -7.62
CA GLU A 26 -1.58 2.25 -9.03
C GLU A 26 -0.14 2.25 -9.55
N THR A 27 0.81 2.82 -8.79
CA THR A 27 2.23 2.84 -9.16
C THR A 27 2.86 1.43 -9.17
N ASP A 28 2.66 0.63 -8.12
CA ASP A 28 3.27 -0.70 -7.98
C ASP A 28 2.67 -1.74 -8.94
N VAL A 29 1.34 -1.67 -9.16
CA VAL A 29 0.64 -2.52 -10.15
C VAL A 29 1.04 -2.15 -11.57
N VAL A 30 1.18 -0.85 -11.90
CA VAL A 30 1.68 -0.43 -13.22
C VAL A 30 3.11 -0.94 -13.47
N LEU A 31 3.99 -0.92 -12.45
CA LEU A 31 5.33 -1.50 -12.51
C LEU A 31 5.35 -3.02 -12.72
N ARG A 32 4.33 -3.76 -12.24
CA ARG A 32 4.20 -5.21 -12.45
C ARG A 32 3.44 -5.59 -13.73
N SER A 33 2.57 -4.70 -14.24
CA SER A 33 1.74 -4.95 -15.43
C SER A 33 2.47 -4.78 -16.76
N THR A 34 3.76 -4.41 -16.78
CA THR A 34 4.60 -4.56 -17.99
C THR A 34 4.78 -6.04 -18.39
N GLY A 35 4.40 -6.99 -17.55
CA GLY A 35 4.14 -8.38 -17.93
C GLY A 35 2.68 -8.57 -18.35
N LYS A 36 2.45 -8.76 -19.65
CA LYS A 36 1.17 -9.11 -20.30
C LYS A 36 0.47 -10.28 -19.59
N GLY A 37 -0.36 -9.97 -18.59
CA GLY A 37 -1.09 -10.92 -17.76
C GLY A 37 -2.56 -10.54 -17.67
N LYS A 38 -3.37 -11.22 -18.47
CA LYS A 38 -4.84 -11.20 -18.47
C LYS A 38 -5.36 -11.55 -17.05
N GLY A 39 -6.13 -10.67 -16.42
CA GLY A 39 -7.04 -11.03 -15.33
C GLY A 39 -6.78 -10.37 -13.97
N GLY A 40 -7.59 -9.37 -13.64
CA GLY A 40 -7.83 -8.89 -12.28
C GLY A 40 -6.74 -7.99 -11.70
N ARG A 41 -7.14 -6.85 -11.13
CA ARG A 41 -6.31 -6.04 -10.22
C ARG A 41 -5.79 -6.94 -9.10
N SER A 42 -4.60 -7.51 -9.28
CA SER A 42 -3.98 -8.37 -8.27
C SER A 42 -3.38 -7.50 -7.19
N ILE A 43 -4.13 -7.30 -6.10
CA ILE A 43 -3.65 -6.58 -4.92
C ILE A 43 -2.43 -7.34 -4.37
N PRO A 44 -1.27 -6.67 -4.18
CA PRO A 44 -0.08 -7.28 -3.64
C PRO A 44 -0.32 -7.81 -2.21
N LYS A 45 0.33 -8.93 -1.88
CA LYS A 45 0.24 -9.55 -0.53
C LYS A 45 0.73 -8.62 0.59
N ARG A 46 1.71 -7.77 0.29
CA ARG A 46 2.26 -6.74 1.18
C ARG A 46 2.91 -5.63 0.36
N LEU A 47 2.76 -4.40 0.81
CA LEU A 47 3.46 -3.22 0.34
C LEU A 47 4.50 -2.83 1.39
N VAL A 48 5.73 -2.59 0.94
CA VAL A 48 6.82 -2.16 1.81
C VAL A 48 7.32 -0.84 1.28
N LEU A 49 7.14 0.21 2.07
CA LEU A 49 7.53 1.56 1.72
C LEU A 49 8.63 2.05 2.66
N PRO A 50 9.55 2.91 2.18
CA PRO A 50 10.48 3.58 3.05
C PRO A 50 9.74 4.56 3.97
N CYS A 51 10.16 4.65 5.23
CA CYS A 51 9.66 5.67 6.14
C CYS A 51 10.16 7.06 5.69
N ARG A 52 9.29 8.08 5.74
CA ARG A 52 9.66 9.47 5.39
C ARG A 52 10.44 10.17 6.49
N GLU A 53 10.33 9.70 7.73
CA GLU A 53 10.98 10.31 8.90
C GLU A 53 12.29 9.61 9.28
N CYS A 54 12.49 8.36 8.87
CA CYS A 54 13.75 7.66 9.14
C CYS A 54 14.18 6.76 7.98
N ALA A 55 15.49 6.74 7.71
CA ALA A 55 16.08 5.92 6.65
C ALA A 55 16.17 4.42 6.98
N VAL A 56 16.04 4.07 8.27
CA VAL A 56 16.14 2.68 8.77
C VAL A 56 14.79 2.00 8.88
N GLY A 57 13.70 2.73 9.14
CA GLY A 57 12.38 2.17 9.33
C GLY A 57 11.67 1.88 8.01
N LYS A 58 10.93 0.77 7.94
CA LYS A 58 10.07 0.44 6.80
C LYS A 58 8.61 0.50 7.23
N VAL A 59 7.76 1.00 6.36
CA VAL A 59 6.32 1.03 6.52
C VAL A 59 5.77 -0.19 5.79
N ILE A 60 5.24 -1.15 6.56
CA ILE A 60 4.73 -2.41 6.03
C ILE A 60 3.21 -2.35 6.05
N ILE A 61 2.61 -2.49 4.88
CA ILE A 61 1.17 -2.46 4.70
C ILE A 61 0.77 -3.84 4.17
N THR A 62 -0.04 -4.58 4.93
CA THR A 62 -0.47 -5.92 4.52
C THR A 62 -1.66 -5.85 3.58
N ARG A 63 -1.86 -6.91 2.80
CA ARG A 63 -3.05 -7.07 1.95
C ARG A 63 -4.35 -6.84 2.71
N ASP A 64 -4.44 -7.34 3.94
CA ASP A 64 -5.62 -7.15 4.79
C ASP A 64 -5.90 -5.66 5.06
N MET A 65 -4.88 -4.86 5.39
CA MET A 65 -5.05 -3.41 5.55
C MET A 65 -5.44 -2.73 4.24
N ILE A 66 -4.91 -3.21 3.12
CA ILE A 66 -5.22 -2.70 1.79
C ILE A 66 -6.68 -3.02 1.44
N GLU A 67 -7.11 -4.27 1.60
CA GLU A 67 -8.47 -4.75 1.34
C GLU A 67 -9.49 -4.12 2.29
N ALA A 68 -9.17 -3.91 3.56
CA ALA A 68 -10.02 -3.20 4.51
C ALA A 68 -10.28 -1.74 4.07
N ASN A 69 -9.32 -1.12 3.38
CA ASN A 69 -9.46 0.25 2.91
C ASN A 69 -10.06 0.30 1.49
N LEU A 70 -9.58 -0.50 0.53
CA LEU A 70 -10.10 -0.54 -0.85
C LEU A 70 -11.44 -1.26 -0.99
N GLY A 71 -11.72 -2.24 -0.15
CA GLY A 71 -12.93 -3.07 -0.19
C GLY A 71 -14.22 -2.34 0.22
N ALA A 72 -14.14 -1.10 0.71
CA ALA A 72 -15.30 -0.19 0.80
C ALA A 72 -15.67 0.38 -0.59
N GLY A 73 -15.89 -0.54 -1.53
CA GLY A 73 -16.27 -0.34 -2.91
C GLY A 73 -16.77 -1.66 -3.52
N LYS A 74 -17.32 -2.55 -2.69
CA LYS A 74 -18.14 -3.65 -3.15
C LYS A 74 -19.58 -3.15 -3.15
N ASP A 75 -20.00 -2.78 -4.35
CA ASP A 75 -21.34 -2.89 -4.91
C ASP A 75 -22.43 -3.34 -3.91
N ASP A 76 -23.33 -2.43 -3.55
CA ASP A 76 -24.77 -2.71 -3.36
C ASP A 76 -25.56 -1.45 -3.75
#